data_AF-A0A1V1TCR5-F1
#
_entry.id   AF-A0A1V1TCR5-F1
#
_cell.length_a   1.000
_cell.length_b   1.000
_cell.length_c   1.000
_cell.angle_alpha   90.00
_cell.angle_beta   90.00
_cell.angle_gamma   90.00
#
_symmetry.space_group_name_H-M   'P 1'
#
loop_
_entity.id
_entity.type
_entity.pdbx_description
1 polymer ?
#
loop_
_entity_poly.entity_id
_entity_poly.type
_entity_poly.pdbx_seq_one_letter_code
_entity_poly.pdbx_strand_id
1 'polypeptide(L)'
;MSNSSLGSASDRSASVSSQSAHSLASGRSMSRARRDARDAKRVLRTIKQVKEGEYRVKKGIPGGKYLIHRQLHPSGYKLLREVELKKPENSELSEYFYGDEIRYDYTRRPYKGDKQLVIHVPSGFHEIMAGKFSDMIVRWLGNIANGSLCRVDHTKELTMEIAGKISSSLAKRVKPSEPRDDRLEPDLSFRHEDCRVADMVVEVAWSQSKLQLPDRARRYIEGTKGAIQTVIGLNMNDIYDGGRRATFSFWRCEQDGDQWKRTTVVDNMEFIDGNGQAVDECMLSLSLRDFICSEEATEFGDFEDVALKITSKTLYEFYVQAFKAQIADEATEKIEEVQKKANCASERILAIDNFIRERGTRGVSNRILMERKQLADIRAKMAGLKDESAKIASLIGNIEAMMDMVGDRVGVMRKVEKDRVAAARKVAEVETELARLTAEEGNWAERSIIRSRFLIRLCALVVRTSVAVTYKYRADVFSAPAALGAEAHCNTVKPSHLFSIVDLFTEVRAHKQTSAPAPAPDVAAAKFAEERLAVTPQRSICTPEPLRAATRVSSGFTLSTHNSQYFASEQLGMLLLKPARRHQGRSMMHP
;
A
#
# COMPACT_ATOMS: atom_id res chain seq x y z
N MET A 1 -59.46 -35.19 48.18
CA MET A 1 -58.49 -36.22 47.75
C MET A 1 -57.11 -35.56 47.77
N SER A 2 -56.48 -35.41 48.93
CA SER A 2 -55.79 -36.42 49.77
C SER A 2 -54.36 -36.69 49.30
N ASN A 3 -53.44 -36.47 50.24
CA ASN A 3 -52.08 -37.01 50.42
C ASN A 3 -50.93 -36.26 49.74
N SER A 4 -50.05 -35.54 50.46
CA SER A 4 -49.10 -35.91 51.54
C SER A 4 -47.83 -36.60 51.04
N SER A 5 -46.69 -35.92 51.21
CA SER A 5 -45.38 -36.55 51.45
C SER A 5 -44.39 -35.51 51.98
N LEU A 6 -44.22 -35.54 53.31
CA LEU A 6 -43.17 -34.87 54.06
C LEU A 6 -41.86 -35.64 53.87
N GLY A 7 -40.79 -34.93 53.48
CA GLY A 7 -39.42 -35.43 53.45
C GLY A 7 -38.49 -34.41 54.06
N SER A 8 -38.28 -34.52 55.38
CA SER A 8 -37.32 -33.73 56.16
C SER A 8 -35.89 -34.06 55.77
N ALA A 9 -35.10 -33.04 55.40
CA ALA A 9 -33.66 -33.14 55.28
C ALA A 9 -32.98 -31.92 55.91
N SER A 10 -32.57 -32.09 57.16
CA SER A 10 -31.26 -31.71 57.69
C SER A 10 -30.69 -30.34 57.27
N ASP A 11 -30.98 -29.33 58.09
CA ASP A 11 -30.15 -28.13 58.25
C ASP A 11 -28.71 -28.51 58.64
N ARG A 12 -27.78 -28.29 57.72
CA ARG A 12 -26.36 -28.06 58.02
C ARG A 12 -25.94 -26.73 57.42
N SER A 13 -26.24 -25.68 58.16
CA SER A 13 -25.77 -24.32 57.93
C SER A 13 -24.26 -24.24 58.16
N ALA A 14 -23.48 -24.59 57.14
CA ALA A 14 -22.08 -24.18 57.08
C ALA A 14 -22.04 -22.69 56.73
N SER A 15 -21.81 -21.86 57.75
CA SER A 15 -21.49 -20.44 57.63
C SER A 15 -20.15 -20.25 56.91
N VAL A 16 -20.17 -20.34 55.59
CA VAL A 16 -19.05 -19.91 54.75
C VAL A 16 -19.00 -18.39 54.80
N SER A 17 -18.04 -17.88 55.56
CA SER A 17 -17.70 -16.47 55.69
C SER A 17 -17.63 -15.79 54.31
N SER A 18 -18.57 -14.89 54.06
CA SER A 18 -18.73 -14.09 52.84
C SER A 18 -17.67 -12.98 52.68
N GLN A 19 -16.60 -12.99 53.47
CA GLN A 19 -15.62 -11.90 53.51
C GLN A 19 -14.53 -11.96 52.42
N SER A 20 -14.46 -13.00 51.57
CA SER A 20 -13.41 -13.10 50.54
C SER A 20 -13.82 -12.62 49.12
N ALA A 21 -15.12 -12.41 48.86
CA ALA A 21 -15.60 -12.01 47.52
C ALA A 21 -15.32 -10.53 47.18
N HIS A 22 -15.20 -9.66 48.18
CA HIS A 22 -14.96 -8.23 47.97
C HIS A 22 -13.53 -7.88 47.52
N SER A 23 -12.54 -8.74 47.81
CA SER A 23 -11.14 -8.50 47.40
C SER A 23 -10.84 -8.86 45.94
N LEU A 24 -11.65 -9.70 45.29
CA LEU A 24 -11.44 -10.07 43.88
C LEU A 24 -12.06 -9.05 42.89
N ALA A 25 -12.99 -8.22 43.35
CA ALA A 25 -13.63 -7.19 42.52
C ALA A 25 -12.71 -5.96 42.30
N SER A 26 -11.88 -5.59 43.29
CA SER A 26 -10.99 -4.42 43.19
C SER A 26 -9.84 -4.64 42.18
N GLY A 27 -9.28 -5.85 42.11
CA GLY A 27 -8.21 -6.21 41.18
C GLY A 27 -8.62 -6.14 39.70
N ARG A 28 -9.88 -6.50 39.39
CA ARG A 28 -10.41 -6.43 38.02
C ARG A 28 -10.52 -4.99 37.51
N SER A 29 -10.92 -4.05 38.37
CA SER A 29 -11.06 -2.63 38.01
C SER A 29 -9.71 -1.98 37.63
N MET A 30 -8.68 -2.19 38.45
CA MET A 30 -7.33 -1.68 38.18
C MET A 30 -6.72 -2.28 36.90
N SER A 31 -6.98 -3.56 36.63
CA SER A 31 -6.52 -4.20 35.39
C SER A 31 -7.15 -3.58 34.13
N ARG A 32 -8.42 -3.16 34.21
CA ARG A 32 -9.15 -2.53 33.11
C ARG A 32 -8.68 -1.11 32.86
N ALA A 33 -8.55 -0.28 33.90
CA ALA A 33 -8.04 1.08 33.76
C ALA A 33 -6.63 1.10 33.13
N ARG A 34 -5.74 0.19 33.55
CA ARG A 34 -4.41 0.03 32.95
C ARG A 34 -4.46 -0.43 31.49
N ARG A 35 -5.45 -1.24 31.11
CA ARG A 35 -5.67 -1.67 29.73
C ARG A 35 -6.16 -0.51 28.88
N ASP A 36 -7.18 0.20 29.34
CA ASP A 36 -7.77 1.34 28.63
C ASP A 36 -6.75 2.47 28.40
N ALA A 37 -5.93 2.79 29.40
CA ALA A 37 -4.84 3.75 29.26
C ALA A 37 -3.78 3.30 28.23
N ARG A 38 -3.47 2.00 28.20
CA ARG A 38 -2.52 1.42 27.22
C ARG A 38 -3.08 1.48 25.81
N ASP A 39 -4.37 1.18 25.65
CA ASP A 39 -5.06 1.20 24.35
C ASP A 39 -5.20 2.64 23.84
N ALA A 40 -5.54 3.60 24.70
CA ALA A 40 -5.55 5.03 24.37
C ALA A 40 -4.17 5.50 23.86
N LYS A 41 -3.09 5.19 24.58
CA LYS A 41 -1.71 5.51 24.15
C LYS A 41 -1.33 4.83 22.83
N ARG A 42 -1.81 3.60 22.59
CA ARG A 42 -1.57 2.89 21.32
C ARG A 42 -2.29 3.56 20.15
N VAL A 43 -3.51 4.03 20.37
CA VAL A 43 -4.28 4.79 19.37
C VAL A 43 -3.60 6.13 19.09
N LEU A 44 -3.17 6.87 20.12
CA LEU A 44 -2.43 8.11 19.94
C LEU A 44 -1.17 7.93 19.08
N ARG A 45 -0.36 6.88 19.34
CA ARG A 45 0.79 6.54 18.49
C ARG A 45 0.39 6.24 17.05
N THR A 46 -0.77 5.60 16.84
CA THR A 46 -1.28 5.30 15.49
C THR A 46 -1.65 6.60 14.77
N ILE A 47 -2.39 7.50 15.43
CA ILE A 47 -2.75 8.81 14.87
C ILE A 47 -1.49 9.59 14.48
N LYS A 48 -0.47 9.59 15.35
CA LYS A 48 0.83 10.21 15.07
C LYS A 48 1.49 9.64 13.81
N GLN A 49 1.59 8.31 13.71
CA GLN A 49 2.16 7.64 12.54
C GLN A 49 1.39 7.93 11.25
N VAL A 50 0.06 8.03 11.31
CA VAL A 50 -0.77 8.38 10.14
C VAL A 50 -0.48 9.81 9.70
N LYS A 51 -0.47 10.76 10.65
CA LYS A 51 -0.16 12.17 10.39
C LYS A 51 1.22 12.36 9.75
N GLU A 52 2.22 11.64 10.25
CA GLU A 52 3.61 11.72 9.76
C GLU A 52 3.83 10.97 8.44
N GLY A 53 2.83 10.24 7.94
CA GLY A 53 2.98 9.37 6.76
C GLY A 53 3.87 8.15 7.03
N GLU A 54 4.18 7.86 8.30
CA GLU A 54 5.06 6.76 8.73
C GLU A 54 4.30 5.46 8.99
N TYR A 55 2.96 5.48 8.95
CA TYR A 55 2.17 4.29 9.22
C TYR A 55 2.40 3.21 8.15
N ARG A 56 3.24 2.24 8.50
CA ARG A 56 3.47 1.07 7.64
C ARG A 56 2.34 0.08 7.82
N VAL A 57 1.60 -0.11 6.75
CA VAL A 57 0.60 -1.16 6.61
C VAL A 57 1.25 -2.51 6.87
N LYS A 58 0.65 -3.29 7.77
CA LYS A 58 1.10 -4.66 7.99
C LYS A 58 0.75 -5.48 6.74
N LYS A 59 1.77 -5.95 6.02
CA LYS A 59 1.60 -6.83 4.87
C LYS A 59 0.77 -8.06 5.26
N GLY A 60 -0.18 -8.46 4.41
CA GLY A 60 -0.92 -9.73 4.54
C GLY A 60 -2.36 -9.64 5.09
N ILE A 61 -2.92 -8.45 5.33
CA ILE A 61 -4.34 -8.29 5.64
C ILE A 61 -5.01 -7.55 4.47
N PRO A 62 -5.91 -8.20 3.70
CA PRO A 62 -6.74 -7.51 2.71
C PRO A 62 -7.43 -6.31 3.36
N GLY A 63 -7.29 -5.12 2.78
CA GLY A 63 -7.86 -3.87 3.28
C GLY A 63 -7.06 -3.15 4.36
N GLY A 64 -5.99 -3.77 4.88
CA GLY A 64 -5.16 -3.19 5.94
C GLY A 64 -4.44 -1.90 5.57
N LYS A 65 -4.40 -1.53 4.27
CA LYS A 65 -3.81 -0.28 3.79
C LYS A 65 -4.67 0.94 4.11
N TYR A 66 -5.99 0.76 4.15
CA TYR A 66 -6.92 1.88 4.14
C TYR A 66 -7.76 1.97 5.42
N LEU A 67 -7.86 0.89 6.19
CA LEU A 67 -8.51 0.90 7.51
C LEU A 67 -7.57 0.49 8.62
N ILE A 68 -7.50 1.33 9.65
CA ILE A 68 -6.70 1.05 10.84
C ILE A 68 -7.63 0.80 12.03
N HIS A 69 -7.95 -0.48 12.21
CA HIS A 69 -8.81 -0.93 13.30
C HIS A 69 -8.08 -0.93 14.65
N ARG A 70 -8.72 -0.38 15.68
CA ARG A 70 -8.21 -0.35 17.06
C ARG A 70 -9.31 -0.68 18.05
N GLN A 71 -9.01 -1.60 18.97
CA GLN A 71 -9.85 -1.79 20.14
C GLN A 71 -9.66 -0.57 21.06
N LEU A 72 -10.76 0.11 21.40
CA LEU A 72 -10.73 1.25 22.29
C LEU A 72 -12.06 1.35 23.04
N HIS A 73 -12.09 0.88 24.28
CA HIS A 73 -13.32 0.87 25.08
C HIS A 73 -13.79 2.31 25.39
N PRO A 74 -15.08 2.58 25.68
CA PRO A 74 -15.57 3.90 26.09
C PRO A 74 -14.70 4.65 27.12
N SER A 75 -14.23 3.96 28.16
CA SER A 75 -13.30 4.53 29.14
C SER A 75 -11.93 4.89 28.52
N GLY A 76 -11.39 4.06 27.63
CA GLY A 76 -10.17 4.35 26.88
C GLY A 76 -10.34 5.49 25.88
N TYR A 77 -11.49 5.59 25.21
CA TYR A 77 -11.80 6.71 24.31
C TYR A 77 -11.92 8.02 25.07
N LYS A 78 -12.56 8.01 26.23
CA LYS A 78 -12.58 9.15 27.15
C LYS A 78 -11.16 9.56 27.57
N LEU A 79 -10.32 8.61 27.98
CA LEU A 79 -8.91 8.87 28.31
C LEU A 79 -8.13 9.45 27.12
N LEU A 80 -8.33 8.94 25.90
CA LEU A 80 -7.69 9.48 24.70
C LEU A 80 -8.07 10.95 24.52
N ARG A 81 -9.37 11.27 24.55
CA ARG A 81 -9.90 12.61 24.27
C ARG A 81 -9.61 13.64 25.36
N GLU A 82 -9.80 13.26 26.61
CA GLU A 82 -9.78 14.18 27.74
C GLU A 82 -8.44 14.25 28.45
N VAL A 83 -7.58 13.23 28.30
CA VAL A 83 -6.29 13.16 28.97
C VAL A 83 -5.15 13.18 27.98
N GLU A 84 -5.06 12.21 27.07
CA GLU A 84 -3.88 12.05 26.21
C GLU A 84 -3.77 13.17 25.16
N LEU A 85 -4.86 13.52 24.45
CA LEU A 85 -4.87 14.58 23.43
C LEU A 85 -4.81 16.00 24.03
N LYS A 86 -5.17 16.19 25.31
CA LYS A 86 -5.09 17.51 25.97
C LYS A 86 -3.70 17.86 26.52
N LYS A 87 -2.74 16.93 26.44
CA LYS A 87 -1.37 17.20 26.88
C LYS A 87 -0.71 18.25 25.96
N PRO A 88 0.07 19.20 26.50
CA PRO A 88 0.73 20.24 25.70
C PRO A 88 1.61 19.68 24.57
N GLU A 89 2.30 18.57 24.81
CA GLU A 89 3.13 17.91 23.79
C GLU A 89 2.34 17.27 22.64
N ASN A 90 1.03 17.13 22.77
CA ASN A 90 0.13 16.55 21.76
C ASN A 90 -0.81 17.61 21.14
N SER A 91 -0.55 18.91 21.33
CA SER A 91 -1.40 19.98 20.79
C SER A 91 -1.65 19.86 19.29
N GLU A 92 -0.60 19.57 18.52
CA GLU A 92 -0.66 19.38 17.07
C GLU A 92 -1.45 18.13 16.66
N LEU A 93 -1.43 17.06 17.49
CA LEU A 93 -2.23 15.86 17.26
C LEU A 93 -3.69 16.06 17.67
N SER A 94 -3.93 16.90 18.67
CA SER A 94 -5.27 17.32 19.09
C SER A 94 -5.96 18.10 17.97
N GLU A 95 -5.27 19.09 17.39
CA GLU A 95 -5.76 19.84 16.24
C GLU A 95 -6.05 18.91 15.05
N TYR A 96 -5.10 18.03 14.72
CA TYR A 96 -5.29 17.02 13.68
C TYR A 96 -6.51 16.11 13.93
N PHE A 97 -6.73 15.68 15.19
CA PHE A 97 -7.79 14.74 15.59
C PHE A 97 -9.19 15.36 15.71
N TYR A 98 -9.26 16.60 16.16
CA TYR A 98 -10.52 17.34 16.31
C TYR A 98 -10.87 18.17 15.08
N GLY A 99 -9.88 18.50 14.25
CA GLY A 99 -10.09 19.02 12.91
C GLY A 99 -10.67 17.95 11.98
N ASP A 100 -10.74 18.31 10.71
CA ASP A 100 -11.27 17.45 9.64
C ASP A 100 -10.14 16.78 8.83
N GLU A 101 -8.91 16.75 9.38
CA GLU A 101 -7.72 16.19 8.72
C GLU A 101 -7.56 14.68 8.89
N ILE A 102 -8.09 14.10 9.98
CA ILE A 102 -8.16 12.64 10.15
C ILE A 102 -9.61 12.17 10.14
N ARG A 103 -9.86 11.20 9.27
CA ARG A 103 -11.16 10.55 9.20
C ARG A 103 -11.20 9.33 10.12
N TYR A 104 -12.19 9.23 10.98
CA TYR A 104 -12.37 8.05 11.82
C TYR A 104 -13.81 7.84 12.30
N ASP A 105 -14.15 6.57 12.46
CA ASP A 105 -15.35 6.15 13.16
C ASP A 105 -15.01 5.72 14.58
N TYR A 106 -15.92 6.03 15.49
CA TYR A 106 -15.95 5.45 16.81
C TYR A 106 -17.34 4.90 17.11
N THR A 107 -17.44 3.62 17.46
CA THR A 107 -18.68 3.00 17.91
C THR A 107 -18.47 2.37 19.28
N ARG A 108 -19.26 2.81 20.26
CA ARG A 108 -19.22 2.31 21.63
C ARG A 108 -19.54 0.82 21.72
N ARG A 109 -20.56 0.38 20.97
CA ARG A 109 -21.05 -1.01 20.90
C ARG A 109 -20.98 -1.50 19.44
N PRO A 110 -19.79 -1.86 18.96
CA PRO A 110 -19.62 -2.34 17.60
C PRO A 110 -20.28 -3.72 17.45
N TYR A 111 -20.53 -4.15 16.21
CA TYR A 111 -21.06 -5.50 15.97
C TYR A 111 -20.05 -6.56 16.42
N LYS A 112 -20.50 -7.81 16.62
CA LYS A 112 -19.59 -8.88 17.08
C LYS A 112 -18.46 -9.07 16.08
N GLY A 113 -17.22 -8.78 16.50
CA GLY A 113 -16.02 -8.89 15.68
C GLY A 113 -15.44 -7.54 15.25
N ASP A 114 -16.27 -6.50 15.19
CA ASP A 114 -15.87 -5.15 14.81
C ASP A 114 -15.06 -4.46 15.92
N LYS A 115 -14.25 -3.48 15.51
CA LYS A 115 -13.48 -2.65 16.43
C LYS A 115 -14.22 -1.35 16.75
N GLN A 116 -13.95 -0.84 17.94
CA GLN A 116 -14.60 0.37 18.45
C GLN A 116 -14.08 1.64 17.77
N LEU A 117 -12.82 1.66 17.35
CA LEU A 117 -12.23 2.78 16.61
C LEU A 117 -11.69 2.29 15.27
N VAL A 118 -12.07 2.97 14.19
CA VAL A 118 -11.58 2.71 12.84
C VAL A 118 -11.09 4.03 12.25
N ILE A 119 -9.79 4.14 11.99
CA ILE A 119 -9.23 5.29 11.28
C ILE A 119 -9.26 4.97 9.79
N HIS A 120 -9.80 5.90 9.01
CA HIS A 120 -9.88 5.83 7.55
C HIS A 120 -8.66 6.51 6.94
N VAL A 121 -7.97 5.80 6.06
CA VAL A 121 -6.91 6.31 5.21
C VAL A 121 -7.43 6.16 3.78
N PRO A 122 -8.14 7.17 3.25
CA PRO A 122 -8.78 7.04 1.95
C PRO A 122 -7.72 6.84 0.85
N SER A 123 -8.10 6.07 -0.17
CA SER A 123 -7.28 5.84 -1.36
C SER A 123 -7.61 6.85 -2.46
N GLY A 124 -6.70 7.08 -3.41
CA GLY A 124 -7.00 7.91 -4.58
C GLY A 124 -8.23 7.41 -5.36
N PHE A 125 -8.40 6.10 -5.47
CA PHE A 125 -9.62 5.51 -6.06
C PHE A 125 -10.88 5.92 -5.30
N HIS A 126 -10.85 5.78 -3.98
CA HIS A 126 -11.99 6.03 -3.10
C HIS A 126 -12.42 7.50 -3.20
N GLU A 127 -11.47 8.42 -3.13
CA GLU A 127 -11.72 9.87 -3.26
C GLU A 127 -12.27 10.23 -4.65
N ILE A 128 -11.74 9.64 -5.72
CA ILE A 128 -12.23 9.91 -7.07
C ILE A 128 -13.63 9.34 -7.27
N MET A 129 -13.91 8.14 -6.76
CA MET A 129 -15.23 7.53 -6.86
C MET A 129 -16.28 8.36 -6.12
N ALA A 130 -15.98 8.76 -4.88
CA ALA A 130 -16.83 9.65 -4.09
C ALA A 130 -16.99 11.02 -4.77
N GLY A 131 -15.89 11.62 -5.24
CA GLY A 131 -15.89 12.90 -5.93
C GLY A 131 -16.76 12.90 -7.19
N LYS A 132 -16.64 11.89 -8.06
CA LYS A 132 -17.45 11.78 -9.28
C LYS A 132 -18.94 11.61 -9.00
N PHE A 133 -19.26 10.84 -7.95
CA PHE A 133 -20.64 10.69 -7.51
C PHE A 133 -21.18 12.03 -6.96
N SER A 134 -20.38 12.75 -6.17
CA SER A 134 -20.72 14.08 -5.66
C SER A 134 -20.93 15.10 -6.79
N ASP A 135 -20.01 15.18 -7.75
CA ASP A 135 -20.08 16.07 -8.91
C ASP A 135 -21.38 15.88 -9.70
N MET A 136 -21.84 14.63 -9.84
CA MET A 136 -23.10 14.32 -10.53
C MET A 136 -24.30 14.91 -9.78
N ILE A 137 -24.37 14.68 -8.47
CA ILE A 137 -25.47 15.18 -7.63
C ILE A 137 -25.46 16.70 -7.57
N VAL A 138 -24.30 17.33 -7.34
CA VAL A 138 -24.17 18.79 -7.27
C VAL A 138 -24.57 19.43 -8.60
N ARG A 139 -24.15 18.86 -9.74
CA ARG A 139 -24.59 19.35 -11.07
C ARG A 139 -26.09 19.24 -11.24
N TRP A 140 -26.68 18.12 -10.82
CA TRP A 140 -28.12 17.91 -10.90
C TRP A 140 -28.90 18.91 -10.00
N LEU A 141 -28.48 19.12 -8.75
CA LEU A 141 -29.04 20.13 -7.86
C LEU A 141 -28.92 21.54 -8.46
N GLY A 142 -27.77 21.90 -9.04
CA GLY A 142 -27.59 23.18 -9.73
C GLY A 142 -28.53 23.37 -10.92
N ASN A 143 -28.83 22.29 -11.66
CA ASN A 143 -29.80 22.30 -12.75
C ASN A 143 -31.26 22.40 -12.27
N ILE A 144 -31.56 21.98 -11.04
CA ILE A 144 -32.87 22.26 -10.43
C ILE A 144 -32.92 23.71 -9.96
N ALA A 145 -31.88 24.17 -9.24
CA ALA A 145 -31.80 25.52 -8.70
C ALA A 145 -31.84 26.62 -9.78
N ASN A 146 -31.35 26.34 -10.99
CA ASN A 146 -31.44 27.25 -12.14
C ASN A 146 -32.75 27.12 -12.94
N GLY A 147 -33.66 26.23 -12.54
CA GLY A 147 -34.95 25.99 -13.17
C GLY A 147 -34.91 25.21 -14.48
N SER A 148 -33.77 24.66 -14.90
CA SER A 148 -33.63 23.90 -16.16
C SER A 148 -34.26 22.52 -16.11
N LEU A 149 -34.44 21.95 -14.92
CA LEU A 149 -35.10 20.65 -14.70
C LEU A 149 -36.52 20.76 -14.13
N CYS A 150 -36.97 21.95 -13.73
CA CYS A 150 -38.32 22.17 -13.24
C CYS A 150 -39.32 22.21 -14.41
N ARG A 151 -40.38 21.41 -14.31
CA ARG A 151 -41.43 21.27 -15.34
C ARG A 151 -42.77 21.83 -14.88
N VAL A 152 -42.96 21.98 -13.57
CA VAL A 152 -44.23 22.39 -12.98
C VAL A 152 -44.15 23.87 -12.61
N ASP A 153 -44.78 24.73 -13.42
CA ASP A 153 -44.63 26.18 -13.31
C ASP A 153 -45.04 26.73 -11.93
N HIS A 154 -46.12 26.22 -11.33
CA HIS A 154 -46.64 26.75 -10.06
C HIS A 154 -45.79 26.37 -8.82
N THR A 155 -44.94 25.33 -8.90
CA THR A 155 -44.04 24.93 -7.81
C THR A 155 -42.57 25.27 -8.11
N LYS A 156 -42.30 25.88 -9.27
CA LYS A 156 -40.95 26.05 -9.82
C LYS A 156 -40.04 26.86 -8.90
N GLU A 157 -40.51 28.01 -8.42
CA GLU A 157 -39.72 28.91 -7.58
C GLU A 157 -39.31 28.23 -6.26
N LEU A 158 -40.27 27.59 -5.58
CA LEU A 158 -40.01 26.83 -4.36
C LEU A 158 -39.05 25.65 -4.61
N THR A 159 -39.25 24.90 -5.70
CA THR A 159 -38.37 23.77 -6.06
C THR A 159 -36.93 24.24 -6.30
N MET A 160 -36.76 25.39 -6.96
CA MET A 160 -35.45 26.02 -7.17
C MET A 160 -34.83 26.46 -5.84
N GLU A 161 -35.60 27.07 -4.94
CA GLU A 161 -35.14 27.52 -3.63
C GLU A 161 -34.63 26.34 -2.78
N ILE A 162 -35.42 25.27 -2.67
CA ILE A 162 -35.06 24.06 -1.93
C ILE A 162 -33.75 23.48 -2.45
N ALA A 163 -33.63 23.31 -3.78
CA ALA A 163 -32.42 22.78 -4.38
C ALA A 163 -31.20 23.67 -4.14
N GLY A 164 -31.38 25.00 -4.17
CA GLY A 164 -30.32 25.98 -3.92
C GLY A 164 -29.78 25.95 -2.48
N LYS A 165 -30.58 25.49 -1.52
CA LYS A 165 -30.19 25.36 -0.10
C LYS A 165 -29.58 24.01 0.26
N ILE A 166 -29.42 23.08 -0.69
CA ILE A 166 -28.78 21.80 -0.43
C ILE A 166 -27.27 21.93 -0.68
N SER A 167 -26.51 21.79 0.40
CA SER A 167 -25.05 21.81 0.39
C SER A 167 -24.47 20.40 0.36
N SER A 168 -23.41 20.18 -0.42
CA SER A 168 -22.60 18.98 -0.38
C SER A 168 -21.42 19.18 0.58
N SER A 169 -21.10 18.17 1.37
CA SER A 169 -19.90 18.15 2.20
C SER A 169 -19.25 16.77 2.19
N LEU A 170 -17.93 16.76 2.02
CA LEU A 170 -17.11 15.56 2.17
C LEU A 170 -16.94 15.25 3.66
N ALA A 171 -17.08 13.98 4.04
CA ALA A 171 -16.71 13.50 5.37
C ALA A 171 -17.34 14.22 6.58
N LYS A 172 -18.55 14.78 6.45
CA LYS A 172 -19.16 15.52 7.58
C LYS A 172 -19.56 14.58 8.69
N ARG A 173 -19.06 14.89 9.90
CA ARG A 173 -19.33 14.14 11.13
C ARG A 173 -20.82 14.00 11.41
N VAL A 174 -21.27 12.76 11.49
CA VAL A 174 -22.58 12.40 12.03
C VAL A 174 -22.41 11.92 13.47
N LYS A 175 -23.22 12.49 14.36
CA LYS A 175 -23.34 12.05 15.76
C LYS A 175 -24.69 11.34 15.92
N PRO A 176 -24.74 10.00 15.90
CA PRO A 176 -25.97 9.26 16.14
C PRO A 176 -26.42 9.45 17.60
N SER A 177 -27.36 10.39 17.83
CA SER A 177 -28.03 10.78 19.10
C SER A 177 -27.23 10.68 20.42
N GLU A 178 -27.17 11.79 21.16
CA GLU A 178 -26.78 11.75 22.57
C GLU A 178 -27.68 10.77 23.36
N PRO A 179 -27.16 10.02 24.34
CA PRO A 179 -25.88 10.17 25.03
C PRO A 179 -24.76 9.26 24.49
N ARG A 180 -24.84 8.82 23.23
CA ARG A 180 -23.88 7.90 22.66
C ARG A 180 -22.71 8.71 22.09
N ASP A 181 -21.52 8.55 22.65
CA ASP A 181 -20.25 9.09 22.10
C ASP A 181 -19.90 8.49 20.72
N ASP A 182 -20.86 7.89 20.00
CA ASP A 182 -20.66 7.33 18.68
C ASP A 182 -20.35 8.46 17.69
N ARG A 183 -19.38 8.23 16.83
CA ARG A 183 -18.95 9.14 15.75
C ARG A 183 -18.89 8.31 14.49
N LEU A 184 -19.61 8.74 13.46
CA LEU A 184 -19.56 8.16 12.14
C LEU A 184 -19.25 9.25 11.12
N GLU A 185 -18.41 8.94 10.14
CA GLU A 185 -18.03 9.87 9.08
C GLU A 185 -18.32 9.23 7.72
N PRO A 186 -19.49 9.52 7.12
CA PRO A 186 -19.82 9.04 5.79
C PRO A 186 -18.83 9.60 4.76
N ASP A 187 -18.72 8.98 3.59
CA ASP A 187 -17.85 9.49 2.54
C ASP A 187 -18.38 10.78 1.93
N LEU A 188 -19.68 10.82 1.66
CA LEU A 188 -20.39 12.02 1.23
C LEU A 188 -21.58 12.27 2.13
N SER A 189 -21.91 13.54 2.29
CA SER A 189 -23.11 13.98 2.99
C SER A 189 -23.70 15.20 2.30
N PHE A 190 -25.00 15.18 2.12
CA PHE A 190 -25.77 16.28 1.57
C PHE A 190 -26.72 16.79 2.64
N ARG A 191 -26.77 18.11 2.78
CA ARG A 191 -27.52 18.76 3.85
C ARG A 191 -28.27 19.98 3.36
N HIS A 192 -29.57 20.00 3.59
CA HIS A 192 -30.39 21.20 3.48
C HIS A 192 -30.02 22.19 4.59
N GLU A 193 -29.88 23.49 4.28
CA GLU A 193 -29.41 24.51 5.22
C GLU A 193 -30.21 24.56 6.53
N ASP A 194 -31.52 24.33 6.44
CA ASP A 194 -32.45 24.32 7.58
C ASP A 194 -32.37 23.03 8.43
N CYS A 195 -31.80 21.94 7.91
CA CYS A 195 -31.62 20.70 8.65
C CYS A 195 -30.33 20.70 9.51
N ARG A 196 -30.44 20.15 10.73
CA ARG A 196 -29.34 20.13 11.74
C ARG A 196 -28.22 19.15 11.40
N VAL A 197 -28.56 18.04 10.75
CA VAL A 197 -27.63 16.98 10.32
C VAL A 197 -27.81 16.76 8.82
N ALA A 198 -26.96 15.93 8.20
CA ALA A 198 -27.15 15.58 6.80
C ALA A 198 -28.46 14.80 6.60
N ASP A 199 -29.07 15.00 5.45
CA ASP A 199 -30.34 14.37 5.03
C ASP A 199 -30.07 13.09 4.24
N MET A 200 -29.01 13.13 3.41
CA MET A 200 -28.54 12.02 2.61
C MET A 200 -27.05 11.79 2.84
N VAL A 201 -26.67 10.52 2.96
CA VAL A 201 -25.26 10.10 3.06
C VAL A 201 -24.92 9.01 2.05
N VAL A 202 -23.67 9.01 1.61
CA VAL A 202 -23.13 8.00 0.68
C VAL A 202 -21.89 7.36 1.30
N GLU A 203 -21.79 6.05 1.15
CA GLU A 203 -20.67 5.23 1.57
C GLU A 203 -20.08 4.51 0.37
N VAL A 204 -18.77 4.54 0.24
CA VAL A 204 -17.98 3.94 -0.82
C VAL A 204 -17.11 2.84 -0.20
N ALA A 205 -17.62 1.61 -0.20
CA ALA A 205 -16.89 0.46 0.29
C ALA A 205 -15.86 -0.03 -0.74
N TRP A 206 -14.70 0.61 -0.72
CA TRP A 206 -13.49 0.22 -1.44
C TRP A 206 -12.44 -0.22 -0.45
N SER A 207 -11.93 -1.46 -0.55
CA SER A 207 -10.87 -2.00 0.32
C SER A 207 -11.17 -2.04 1.83
N GLN A 208 -12.40 -1.71 2.20
CA GLN A 208 -12.85 -1.65 3.58
C GLN A 208 -13.46 -3.01 3.91
N SER A 209 -12.73 -3.84 4.68
CA SER A 209 -13.13 -5.18 5.13
C SER A 209 -14.65 -5.30 5.26
N LYS A 210 -15.32 -6.09 4.41
CA LYS A 210 -16.80 -6.20 4.27
C LYS A 210 -17.54 -5.19 5.14
N LEU A 211 -17.48 -3.91 4.76
CA LEU A 211 -18.25 -2.88 5.44
C LEU A 211 -19.67 -3.43 5.56
N GLN A 212 -20.15 -3.54 6.80
CA GLN A 212 -21.53 -3.94 7.05
C GLN A 212 -22.40 -2.74 6.67
N LEU A 213 -22.49 -2.44 5.37
CA LEU A 213 -23.21 -1.29 4.82
C LEU A 213 -24.66 -1.26 5.33
N PRO A 214 -25.38 -2.40 5.43
CA PRO A 214 -26.67 -2.41 6.11
C PRO A 214 -26.55 -1.88 7.55
N ASP A 215 -25.65 -2.42 8.37
CA ASP A 215 -25.50 -1.96 9.76
C ASP A 215 -25.11 -0.48 9.87
N ARG A 216 -24.33 0.05 8.93
CA ARG A 216 -24.03 1.49 8.85
C ARG A 216 -25.27 2.30 8.51
N ALA A 217 -25.99 1.91 7.46
CA ALA A 217 -27.24 2.56 7.08
C ALA A 217 -28.25 2.56 8.23
N ARG A 218 -28.31 1.46 9.00
CA ARG A 218 -29.13 1.36 10.22
C ARG A 218 -28.71 2.41 11.25
N ARG A 219 -27.41 2.56 11.51
CA ARG A 219 -26.91 3.51 12.50
C ARG A 219 -27.08 4.96 12.06
N TYR A 220 -26.99 5.24 10.77
CA TYR A 220 -27.33 6.56 10.25
C TYR A 220 -28.81 6.82 10.49
N ILE A 221 -29.70 6.06 9.87
CA ILE A 221 -31.15 6.30 9.91
C ILE A 221 -31.72 6.19 11.34
N GLU A 222 -31.56 5.05 12.01
CA GLU A 222 -32.15 4.83 13.34
C GLU A 222 -31.41 5.62 14.42
N GLY A 223 -30.09 5.75 14.29
CA GLY A 223 -29.26 6.45 15.28
C GLY A 223 -29.41 7.97 15.23
N THR A 224 -29.83 8.54 14.10
CA THR A 224 -30.24 9.96 14.02
C THR A 224 -31.75 10.15 14.13
N LYS A 225 -32.51 9.10 14.48
CA LYS A 225 -33.99 9.14 14.58
C LYS A 225 -34.63 9.71 13.30
N GLY A 226 -34.23 9.17 12.15
CA GLY A 226 -34.76 9.56 10.85
C GLY A 226 -34.23 10.87 10.28
N ALA A 227 -33.43 11.65 11.01
CA ALA A 227 -32.91 12.90 10.45
C ALA A 227 -32.06 12.69 9.18
N ILE A 228 -31.31 11.58 9.08
CA ILE A 228 -30.82 11.07 7.81
C ILE A 228 -31.93 10.22 7.19
N GLN A 229 -32.49 10.69 6.08
CA GLN A 229 -33.57 10.05 5.33
C GLN A 229 -33.03 8.97 4.39
N THR A 230 -31.86 9.21 3.79
CA THR A 230 -31.37 8.38 2.70
C THR A 230 -29.92 7.95 2.89
N VAL A 231 -29.64 6.66 2.67
CA VAL A 231 -28.28 6.11 2.68
C VAL A 231 -28.04 5.33 1.39
N ILE A 232 -26.93 5.63 0.71
CA ILE A 232 -26.45 4.90 -0.45
C ILE A 232 -25.14 4.20 -0.10
N GLY A 233 -25.04 2.91 -0.38
CA GLY A 233 -23.80 2.15 -0.25
C GLY A 233 -23.32 1.66 -1.61
N LEU A 234 -22.13 2.07 -2.03
CA LEU A 234 -21.43 1.56 -3.20
C LEU A 234 -20.42 0.51 -2.75
N ASN A 235 -20.64 -0.75 -3.10
CA ASN A 235 -19.83 -1.88 -2.67
C ASN A 235 -18.95 -2.41 -3.79
N MET A 236 -17.64 -2.25 -3.62
CA MET A 236 -16.61 -2.68 -4.57
C MET A 236 -15.58 -3.60 -3.89
N ASN A 237 -15.95 -4.21 -2.76
CA ASN A 237 -15.06 -5.11 -2.03
C ASN A 237 -14.67 -6.35 -2.85
N ASP A 238 -15.57 -6.86 -3.70
CA ASP A 238 -15.27 -8.00 -4.56
C ASP A 238 -14.12 -7.67 -5.53
N ILE A 239 -14.14 -6.49 -6.17
CA ILE A 239 -13.04 -6.02 -7.02
C ILE A 239 -11.73 -5.91 -6.25
N TYR A 240 -11.79 -5.37 -5.03
CA TYR A 240 -10.60 -5.25 -4.19
C TYR A 240 -10.00 -6.62 -3.81
N ASP A 241 -10.85 -7.62 -3.57
CA ASP A 241 -10.44 -9.00 -3.28
C ASP A 241 -10.00 -9.79 -4.53
N GLY A 242 -9.91 -9.12 -5.69
CA GLY A 242 -9.49 -9.71 -6.97
C GLY A 242 -10.63 -10.26 -7.82
N GLY A 243 -11.87 -10.09 -7.36
CA GLY A 243 -13.08 -10.27 -8.16
C GLY A 243 -13.28 -9.15 -9.17
N ARG A 244 -14.50 -9.03 -9.70
CA ARG A 244 -14.83 -8.08 -10.78
C ARG A 244 -16.18 -7.39 -10.61
N ARG A 245 -16.91 -7.73 -9.56
CA ARG A 245 -18.29 -7.31 -9.33
C ARG A 245 -18.34 -6.08 -8.46
N ALA A 246 -19.28 -5.19 -8.75
CA ALA A 246 -19.61 -4.10 -7.87
C ALA A 246 -21.13 -3.95 -7.77
N THR A 247 -21.61 -3.71 -6.55
CA THR A 247 -23.01 -3.56 -6.26
C THR A 247 -23.28 -2.20 -5.63
N PHE A 248 -24.50 -1.72 -5.72
CA PHE A 248 -24.97 -0.66 -4.83
C PHE A 248 -26.16 -1.14 -4.00
N SER A 249 -26.42 -0.44 -2.92
CA SER A 249 -27.57 -0.65 -2.06
C SER A 249 -28.12 0.70 -1.64
N PHE A 250 -29.43 0.74 -1.44
CA PHE A 250 -30.18 1.96 -1.23
C PHE A 250 -31.18 1.74 -0.09
N TRP A 251 -31.07 2.59 0.92
CA TRP A 251 -31.93 2.54 2.10
C TRP A 251 -32.61 3.89 2.32
N ARG A 252 -33.88 3.83 2.70
CA ARG A 252 -34.67 4.98 3.12
C ARG A 252 -35.13 4.84 4.55
N CYS A 253 -35.38 5.98 5.17
CA CYS A 253 -36.03 6.05 6.46
C CYS A 253 -37.54 5.86 6.29
N GLU A 254 -38.12 5.01 7.13
CA GLU A 254 -39.56 4.85 7.27
C GLU A 254 -39.95 4.99 8.74
N GLN A 255 -41.09 5.62 8.98
CA GLN A 255 -41.64 5.77 10.32
C GLN A 255 -42.59 4.60 10.61
N ASP A 256 -42.29 3.84 11.65
CA ASP A 256 -43.13 2.76 12.19
C ASP A 256 -43.56 3.13 13.61
N GLY A 257 -44.70 3.83 13.71
CA GLY A 257 -45.16 4.46 14.95
C GLY A 257 -44.21 5.56 15.43
N ASP A 258 -43.71 5.44 16.65
CA ASP A 258 -42.75 6.38 17.24
C ASP A 258 -41.28 6.03 16.90
N GLN A 259 -41.04 4.97 16.12
CA GLN A 259 -39.71 4.50 15.80
C GLN A 259 -39.38 4.72 14.33
N TRP A 260 -38.22 5.31 14.09
CA TRP A 260 -37.63 5.40 12.76
C TRP A 260 -36.86 4.12 12.46
N LYS A 261 -37.15 3.52 11.31
CA LYS A 261 -36.52 2.29 10.83
C LYS A 261 -35.91 2.51 9.46
N ARG A 262 -34.86 1.74 9.20
CA ARG A 262 -34.24 1.67 7.87
C ARG A 262 -34.97 0.63 7.03
N THR A 263 -35.56 1.05 5.92
CA THR A 263 -36.12 0.15 4.91
C THR A 263 -35.17 0.03 3.72
N THR A 264 -34.99 -1.19 3.24
CA THR A 264 -34.12 -1.48 2.09
C THR A 264 -34.96 -1.37 0.82
N VAL A 265 -34.64 -0.38 0.00
CA VAL A 265 -35.34 -0.13 -1.27
C VAL A 265 -34.66 -0.93 -2.39
N VAL A 266 -33.33 -0.96 -2.39
CA VAL A 266 -32.51 -1.78 -3.30
C VAL A 266 -31.42 -2.45 -2.49
N ASP A 267 -31.28 -3.77 -2.64
CA ASP A 267 -30.24 -4.55 -1.95
C ASP A 267 -29.27 -5.18 -2.95
N ASN A 268 -27.98 -4.87 -2.80
CA ASN A 268 -26.87 -5.43 -3.57
C ASN A 268 -27.10 -5.53 -5.09
N MET A 269 -27.70 -4.50 -5.69
CA MET A 269 -27.92 -4.47 -7.13
C MET A 269 -26.59 -4.29 -7.86
N GLU A 270 -26.28 -5.20 -8.78
CA GLU A 270 -25.04 -5.15 -9.56
C GLU A 270 -25.07 -3.98 -10.55
N PHE A 271 -23.98 -3.21 -10.57
CA PHE A 271 -23.70 -2.25 -11.64
C PHE A 271 -22.43 -2.63 -12.42
N ILE A 272 -21.62 -3.53 -11.87
CA ILE A 272 -20.54 -4.23 -12.58
C ILE A 272 -20.73 -5.73 -12.34
N ASP A 273 -20.84 -6.51 -13.40
CA ASP A 273 -21.07 -7.94 -13.36
C ASP A 273 -19.80 -8.74 -13.01
N GLY A 274 -19.92 -10.07 -12.92
CA GLY A 274 -18.78 -10.96 -12.67
C GLY A 274 -17.70 -10.97 -13.77
N ASN A 275 -17.98 -10.40 -14.95
CA ASN A 275 -17.04 -10.28 -16.05
C ASN A 275 -16.26 -8.96 -16.01
N GLY A 276 -16.68 -8.00 -15.18
CA GLY A 276 -16.12 -6.65 -15.11
C GLY A 276 -16.75 -5.68 -16.11
N GLN A 277 -17.95 -5.99 -16.59
CA GLN A 277 -18.72 -5.16 -17.52
C GLN A 277 -19.88 -4.45 -16.79
N ALA A 278 -20.28 -3.30 -17.30
CA ALA A 278 -21.46 -2.61 -16.79
C ALA A 278 -22.71 -3.49 -17.01
N VAL A 279 -23.56 -3.61 -15.99
CA VAL A 279 -24.85 -4.30 -16.11
C VAL A 279 -25.83 -3.40 -16.88
N ASP A 280 -26.46 -3.94 -17.92
CA ASP A 280 -27.49 -3.22 -18.67
C ASP A 280 -28.75 -2.97 -17.80
N GLU A 281 -29.47 -1.89 -18.08
CA GLU A 281 -30.79 -1.55 -17.49
C GLU A 281 -30.84 -1.28 -15.98
N CYS A 282 -29.74 -1.42 -15.25
CA CYS A 282 -29.71 -1.10 -13.82
C CYS A 282 -29.56 0.42 -13.58
N MET A 283 -30.38 0.95 -12.66
CA MET A 283 -30.55 2.38 -12.44
C MET A 283 -30.75 2.69 -10.95
N LEU A 284 -29.90 3.55 -10.42
CA LEU A 284 -30.07 4.19 -9.12
C LEU A 284 -30.93 5.46 -9.32
N SER A 285 -32.10 5.48 -8.69
CA SER A 285 -33.04 6.61 -8.76
C SER A 285 -33.08 7.34 -7.43
N LEU A 286 -32.71 8.61 -7.44
CA LEU A 286 -32.87 9.53 -6.32
C LEU A 286 -33.94 10.56 -6.66
N SER A 287 -34.54 11.19 -5.67
CA SER A 287 -35.43 12.32 -5.85
C SER A 287 -35.04 13.49 -4.95
N LEU A 288 -35.55 14.69 -5.22
CA LEU A 288 -35.25 15.88 -4.42
C LEU A 288 -35.65 15.68 -2.95
N ARG A 289 -36.74 14.94 -2.70
CA ARG A 289 -37.18 14.54 -1.35
C ARG A 289 -36.13 13.74 -0.57
N ASP A 290 -35.26 12.98 -1.24
CA ASP A 290 -34.22 12.21 -0.56
C ASP A 290 -33.17 13.11 0.16
N PHE A 291 -33.15 14.41 -0.15
CA PHE A 291 -32.21 15.42 0.38
C PHE A 291 -32.82 16.35 1.43
N ILE A 292 -34.04 16.07 1.90
CA ILE A 292 -34.79 16.95 2.80
C ILE A 292 -35.25 16.13 4.00
N CYS A 293 -34.93 16.58 5.22
CA CYS A 293 -35.38 15.93 6.44
C CYS A 293 -36.90 16.00 6.58
N SER A 294 -37.49 14.99 7.22
CA SER A 294 -38.95 14.83 7.35
C SER A 294 -39.65 16.05 7.95
N GLU A 295 -39.00 16.75 8.86
CA GLU A 295 -39.49 17.95 9.52
C GLU A 295 -39.69 19.06 8.48
N GLU A 296 -38.64 19.42 7.74
CA GLU A 296 -38.67 20.48 6.72
C GLU A 296 -39.56 20.11 5.52
N ALA A 297 -39.60 18.82 5.16
CA ALA A 297 -40.45 18.35 4.06
C ALA A 297 -41.94 18.65 4.28
N THR A 298 -42.39 18.73 5.54
CA THR A 298 -43.76 19.14 5.86
C THR A 298 -43.99 20.65 5.81
N GLU A 299 -42.94 21.45 5.99
CA GLU A 299 -43.03 22.92 6.00
C GLU A 299 -43.01 23.52 4.59
N PHE A 300 -42.32 22.90 3.63
CA PHE A 300 -42.22 23.44 2.27
C PHE A 300 -43.54 23.40 1.48
N GLY A 301 -44.49 22.53 1.84
CA GLY A 301 -45.70 22.33 1.06
C GLY A 301 -45.44 21.59 -0.25
N ASP A 302 -46.19 21.91 -1.30
CA ASP A 302 -46.11 21.23 -2.58
C ASP A 302 -44.95 21.76 -3.44
N PHE A 303 -43.92 20.94 -3.62
CA PHE A 303 -42.82 21.18 -4.56
C PHE A 303 -42.69 20.02 -5.58
N GLU A 304 -42.03 20.28 -6.70
CA GLU A 304 -41.78 19.26 -7.73
C GLU A 304 -40.67 18.32 -7.24
N ASP A 305 -41.00 17.03 -7.04
CA ASP A 305 -40.01 16.01 -6.68
C ASP A 305 -39.24 15.53 -7.92
N VAL A 306 -38.31 16.37 -8.39
CA VAL A 306 -37.47 16.09 -9.55
C VAL A 306 -36.62 14.83 -9.28
N ALA A 307 -36.55 13.92 -10.25
CA ALA A 307 -35.77 12.68 -10.12
C ALA A 307 -34.38 12.79 -10.76
N LEU A 308 -33.38 12.20 -10.11
CA LEU A 308 -32.05 11.92 -10.64
C LEU A 308 -31.92 10.43 -10.94
N LYS A 309 -31.55 10.10 -12.19
CA LYS A 309 -31.32 8.73 -12.64
C LYS A 309 -29.84 8.53 -12.94
N ILE A 310 -29.17 7.68 -12.15
CA ILE A 310 -27.78 7.30 -12.35
C ILE A 310 -27.75 5.86 -12.87
N THR A 311 -27.34 5.67 -14.12
CA THR A 311 -27.27 4.35 -14.74
C THR A 311 -26.04 3.56 -14.31
N SER A 312 -26.08 2.23 -14.42
CA SER A 312 -24.90 1.38 -14.22
C SER A 312 -23.72 1.76 -15.10
N LYS A 313 -23.98 2.20 -16.34
CA LYS A 313 -22.93 2.71 -17.23
C LYS A 313 -22.22 3.94 -16.64
N THR A 314 -22.98 4.86 -16.06
CA THR A 314 -22.44 6.05 -15.39
C THR A 314 -21.60 5.67 -14.16
N LEU A 315 -22.09 4.75 -13.33
CA LEU A 315 -21.32 4.25 -12.18
C LEU A 315 -20.05 3.51 -12.62
N TYR A 316 -20.12 2.73 -13.70
CA TYR A 316 -18.97 2.08 -14.31
C TYR A 316 -17.95 3.09 -14.84
N GLU A 317 -18.39 4.18 -15.45
CA GLU A 317 -17.50 5.27 -15.90
C GLU A 317 -16.78 5.94 -14.73
N PHE A 318 -17.45 6.10 -13.57
CA PHE A 318 -16.81 6.60 -12.35
C PHE A 318 -15.76 5.60 -11.85
N TYR A 319 -16.11 4.32 -11.79
CA TYR A 319 -15.19 3.23 -11.44
C TYR A 319 -13.95 3.23 -12.34
N VAL A 320 -14.12 3.28 -13.66
CA VAL A 320 -13.01 3.28 -14.62
C VAL A 320 -12.10 4.48 -14.40
N GLN A 321 -12.64 5.67 -14.14
CA GLN A 321 -11.81 6.85 -13.86
C GLN A 321 -11.02 6.69 -12.55
N ALA A 322 -11.67 6.23 -11.49
CA ALA A 322 -11.04 5.98 -10.19
C ALA A 322 -9.95 4.90 -10.27
N PHE A 323 -10.24 3.79 -10.96
CA PHE A 323 -9.32 2.67 -11.14
C PHE A 323 -8.06 3.10 -11.89
N LYS A 324 -8.24 3.83 -13.00
CA LYS A 324 -7.11 4.34 -13.79
C LYS A 324 -6.19 5.25 -12.99
N ALA A 325 -6.77 6.15 -12.21
CA ALA A 325 -5.99 7.05 -11.37
C ALA A 325 -5.21 6.28 -10.29
N GLN A 326 -5.82 5.29 -9.64
CA GLN A 326 -5.12 4.45 -8.67
C GLN A 326 -3.96 3.67 -9.31
N ILE A 327 -4.18 3.06 -10.47
CA ILE A 327 -3.11 2.35 -11.19
C ILE A 327 -1.98 3.32 -11.57
N ALA A 328 -2.30 4.54 -12.00
CA ALA A 328 -1.29 5.56 -12.31
C ALA A 328 -0.48 5.96 -11.06
N ASP A 329 -1.13 6.13 -9.91
CA ASP A 329 -0.46 6.46 -8.64
C ASP A 329 0.45 5.31 -8.17
N GLU A 330 -0.04 4.06 -8.21
CA GLU A 330 0.73 2.88 -7.84
C GLU A 330 1.91 2.64 -8.79
N ALA A 331 1.72 2.88 -10.08
CA ALA A 331 2.80 2.83 -11.06
C ALA A 331 3.85 3.91 -10.78
N THR A 332 3.42 5.13 -10.47
CA THR A 332 4.32 6.26 -10.14
C THR A 332 5.16 5.94 -8.90
N GLU A 333 4.56 5.43 -7.82
CA GLU A 333 5.28 5.03 -6.60
C GLU A 333 6.34 3.96 -6.89
N LYS A 334 6.00 2.94 -7.69
CA LYS A 334 6.95 1.89 -8.10
C LYS A 334 8.04 2.42 -9.03
N ILE A 335 7.73 3.37 -9.92
CA ILE A 335 8.72 4.02 -10.79
C ILE A 335 9.72 4.81 -9.93
N GLU A 336 9.27 5.55 -8.93
CA GLU A 336 10.15 6.24 -7.97
C GLU A 336 11.05 5.26 -7.21
N GLU A 337 10.51 4.11 -6.78
CA GLU A 337 11.29 3.05 -6.16
C GLU A 337 12.37 2.49 -7.09
N VAL A 338 12.01 2.22 -8.36
CA VAL A 338 12.93 1.77 -9.41
C VAL A 338 14.05 2.79 -9.61
N GLN A 339 13.71 4.07 -9.76
CA GLN A 339 14.69 5.14 -9.96
C GLN A 339 15.65 5.27 -8.77
N LYS A 340 15.13 5.19 -7.54
CA LYS A 340 15.95 5.24 -6.32
C LYS A 340 16.94 4.08 -6.26
N LYS A 341 16.50 2.86 -6.56
CA LYS A 341 17.36 1.68 -6.58
C LYS A 341 18.39 1.74 -7.71
N ALA A 342 17.99 2.18 -8.90
CA ALA A 342 18.88 2.36 -10.04
C ALA A 342 19.99 3.37 -9.72
N ASN A 343 19.65 4.53 -9.15
CA ASN A 343 20.64 5.52 -8.73
C ASN A 343 21.61 4.95 -7.67
N CYS A 344 21.12 4.20 -6.68
CA CYS A 344 21.96 3.55 -5.67
C CYS A 344 22.89 2.50 -6.29
N ALA A 345 22.42 1.72 -7.26
CA ALA A 345 23.24 0.78 -8.01
C ALA A 345 24.33 1.50 -8.83
N SER A 346 24.01 2.61 -9.49
CA SER A 346 24.98 3.44 -10.20
C SER A 346 26.09 3.98 -9.29
N GLU A 347 25.74 4.47 -8.10
CA GLU A 347 26.74 4.93 -7.12
C GLU A 347 27.67 3.81 -6.66
N ARG A 348 27.14 2.60 -6.45
CA ARG A 348 27.93 1.42 -6.10
C ARG A 348 28.85 0.97 -7.24
N ILE A 349 28.39 1.04 -8.48
CA ILE A 349 29.21 0.80 -9.68
C ILE A 349 30.36 1.81 -9.73
N LEU A 350 30.08 3.09 -9.54
CA LEU A 350 31.10 4.15 -9.48
C LEU A 350 32.10 3.92 -8.34
N ALA A 351 31.64 3.47 -7.17
CA ALA A 351 32.52 3.12 -6.07
C ALA A 351 33.43 1.93 -6.38
N ILE A 352 32.93 0.90 -7.08
CA ILE A 352 33.74 -0.22 -7.57
C ILE A 352 34.77 0.28 -8.59
N ASP A 353 34.35 1.10 -9.54
CA ASP A 353 35.23 1.66 -10.58
C ASP A 353 36.35 2.55 -9.98
N ASN A 354 36.02 3.40 -9.00
CA ASN A 354 37.00 4.19 -8.26
C ASN A 354 37.95 3.28 -7.45
N PHE A 355 37.42 2.26 -6.78
CA PHE A 355 38.24 1.28 -6.06
C PHE A 355 39.22 0.58 -7.01
N ILE A 356 38.77 0.22 -8.21
CA ILE A 356 39.62 -0.36 -9.25
C ILE A 356 40.73 0.62 -9.66
N ARG A 357 40.39 1.89 -9.86
CA ARG A 357 41.34 2.94 -10.26
C ARG A 357 42.39 3.26 -9.20
N GLU A 358 41.99 3.34 -7.92
CA GLU A 358 42.87 3.70 -6.81
C GLU A 358 43.80 2.57 -6.37
N ARG A 359 43.26 1.34 -6.28
CA ARG A 359 44.02 0.17 -5.80
C ARG A 359 44.79 -0.53 -6.92
N GLY A 360 44.43 -0.24 -8.17
CA GLY A 360 45.14 -0.74 -9.34
C GLY A 360 46.55 -0.17 -9.43
N THR A 361 47.54 -0.89 -8.90
CA THR A 361 48.94 -0.53 -9.15
C THR A 361 49.20 -0.60 -10.65
N ARG A 362 49.55 0.54 -11.26
CA ARG A 362 49.96 0.59 -12.66
C ARG A 362 51.36 0.00 -12.74
N GLY A 363 51.48 -1.23 -13.22
CA GLY A 363 52.79 -1.83 -13.52
C GLY A 363 53.50 -1.08 -14.66
N VAL A 364 54.75 -1.46 -14.93
CA VAL A 364 55.61 -0.86 -15.99
C VAL A 364 54.92 -0.82 -17.37
N SER A 365 53.99 -1.75 -17.63
CA SER A 365 53.17 -1.80 -18.84
C SER A 365 51.89 -0.95 -18.77
N ASN A 366 51.75 -0.05 -17.81
CA ASN A 366 50.54 0.73 -17.50
C ASN A 366 49.30 -0.14 -17.21
N ARG A 367 49.51 -1.37 -16.70
CA ARG A 367 48.45 -2.37 -16.45
C ARG A 367 48.12 -2.45 -14.97
N ILE A 368 46.83 -2.47 -14.65
CA ILE A 368 46.29 -2.66 -13.29
C ILE A 368 46.54 -4.10 -12.84
N LEU A 369 47.20 -4.25 -11.70
CA LEU A 369 47.38 -5.53 -11.00
C LEU A 369 46.64 -5.49 -9.66
N MET A 370 45.78 -6.48 -9.43
CA MET A 370 45.01 -6.65 -8.19
C MET A 370 45.35 -7.93 -7.46
N GLU A 371 45.31 -7.86 -6.13
CA GLU A 371 45.43 -9.04 -5.28
C GLU A 371 44.19 -9.94 -5.38
N ARG A 372 44.35 -11.26 -5.19
CA ARG A 372 43.24 -12.22 -5.24
C ARG A 372 42.09 -11.86 -4.29
N LYS A 373 42.41 -11.37 -3.09
CA LYS A 373 41.42 -10.96 -2.09
C LYS A 373 40.60 -9.76 -2.55
N GLN A 374 41.23 -8.79 -3.20
CA GLN A 374 40.56 -7.61 -3.77
C GLN A 374 39.65 -8.02 -4.93
N LEU A 375 40.13 -8.90 -5.81
CA LEU A 375 39.34 -9.42 -6.92
C LEU A 375 38.10 -10.20 -6.43
N ALA A 376 38.24 -11.00 -5.36
CA ALA A 376 37.12 -11.71 -4.75
C ALA A 376 36.07 -10.76 -4.15
N ASP A 377 36.49 -9.68 -3.50
CA ASP A 377 35.59 -8.64 -2.97
C ASP A 377 34.83 -7.93 -4.09
N ILE A 378 35.51 -7.55 -5.18
CA ILE A 378 34.88 -6.95 -6.37
C ILE A 378 33.82 -7.89 -6.95
N ARG A 379 34.15 -9.18 -7.14
CA ARG A 379 33.21 -10.20 -7.62
C ARG A 379 31.97 -10.31 -6.76
N ALA A 380 32.14 -10.35 -5.44
CA ALA A 380 31.01 -10.43 -4.50
C ALA A 380 30.11 -9.19 -4.61
N LYS A 381 30.70 -8.00 -4.70
CA LYS A 381 29.95 -6.74 -4.88
C LYS A 381 29.20 -6.70 -6.22
N MET A 382 29.84 -7.15 -7.30
CA MET A 382 29.22 -7.23 -8.63
C MET A 382 28.09 -8.26 -8.69
N ALA A 383 28.24 -9.42 -8.04
CA ALA A 383 27.17 -10.40 -7.92
C ALA A 383 25.95 -9.80 -7.21
N GLY A 384 26.15 -9.10 -6.09
CA GLY A 384 25.06 -8.42 -5.39
C GLY A 384 24.38 -7.32 -6.22
N LEU A 385 25.11 -6.65 -7.12
CA LEU A 385 24.53 -5.68 -8.06
C LEU A 385 23.73 -6.35 -9.18
N LYS A 386 24.16 -7.52 -9.67
CA LYS A 386 23.41 -8.32 -10.65
C LYS A 386 22.05 -8.75 -10.10
N ASP A 387 22.03 -9.24 -8.86
CA ASP A 387 20.79 -9.62 -8.18
C ASP A 387 19.85 -8.43 -7.96
N GLU A 388 20.41 -7.25 -7.66
CA GLU A 388 19.64 -6.02 -7.50
C GLU A 388 19.06 -5.53 -8.83
N SER A 389 19.85 -5.51 -9.91
CA SER A 389 19.41 -5.16 -11.27
C SER A 389 18.27 -6.09 -11.72
N ALA A 390 18.37 -7.40 -11.51
CA ALA A 390 17.30 -8.35 -11.84
C ALA A 390 16.00 -8.06 -11.07
N LYS A 391 16.08 -7.68 -9.79
CA LYS A 391 14.91 -7.24 -9.00
C LYS A 391 14.29 -5.96 -9.54
N ILE A 392 15.12 -5.01 -9.98
CA ILE A 392 14.63 -3.76 -10.57
C ILE A 392 13.94 -4.03 -11.92
N ALA A 393 14.52 -4.87 -12.79
CA ALA A 393 13.91 -5.28 -14.05
C ALA A 393 12.55 -5.96 -13.84
N SER A 394 12.45 -6.84 -12.83
CA SER A 394 11.16 -7.45 -12.46
C SER A 394 10.12 -6.42 -12.00
N LEU A 395 10.52 -5.36 -11.28
CA LEU A 395 9.61 -4.27 -10.89
C LEU A 395 9.10 -3.50 -12.12
N ILE A 396 9.94 -3.25 -13.12
CA ILE A 396 9.52 -2.63 -14.39
C ILE A 396 8.48 -3.48 -15.11
N GLY A 397 8.71 -4.80 -15.22
CA GLY A 397 7.72 -5.70 -15.83
C GLY A 397 6.38 -5.72 -15.08
N ASN A 398 6.40 -5.61 -13.75
CA ASN A 398 5.18 -5.45 -12.97
C ASN A 398 4.45 -4.12 -13.23
N ILE A 399 5.20 -3.04 -13.50
CA ILE A 399 4.62 -1.73 -13.86
C ILE A 399 3.95 -1.83 -15.24
N GLU A 400 4.61 -2.43 -16.23
CA GLU A 400 4.05 -2.67 -17.57
C GLU A 400 2.72 -3.44 -17.49
N ALA A 401 2.71 -4.56 -16.76
CA ALA A 401 1.50 -5.36 -16.58
C ALA A 401 0.35 -4.56 -15.91
N MET A 402 0.65 -3.67 -14.97
CA MET A 402 -0.36 -2.79 -14.38
C MET A 402 -0.91 -1.79 -15.38
N MET A 403 -0.05 -1.20 -16.21
CA MET A 403 -0.46 -0.22 -17.22
C MET A 403 -1.31 -0.85 -18.31
N ASP A 404 -1.01 -2.09 -18.69
CA ASP A 404 -1.79 -2.86 -19.67
C ASP A 404 -3.23 -3.11 -19.21
N MET A 405 -3.47 -3.26 -17.89
CA MET A 405 -4.82 -3.42 -17.34
C MET A 405 -5.71 -2.19 -17.57
N VAL A 406 -5.12 -1.00 -17.77
CA VAL A 406 -5.84 0.27 -17.95
C VAL A 406 -6.17 0.56 -19.41
N GLY A 407 -5.37 0.02 -20.34
CA GLY A 407 -5.45 0.26 -21.78
C GLY A 407 -5.08 1.68 -22.22
N ASP A 408 -5.01 1.91 -23.54
CA ASP A 408 -4.41 3.11 -24.18
C ASP A 408 -5.13 4.46 -23.97
N ARG A 409 -6.24 4.52 -23.24
CA ARG A 409 -7.26 5.55 -23.45
C ARG A 409 -7.14 6.87 -22.68
N VAL A 410 -6.04 7.20 -21.97
CA VAL A 410 -5.99 8.44 -21.15
C VAL A 410 -4.64 9.15 -21.14
N GLY A 411 -4.67 10.49 -21.18
CA GLY A 411 -3.47 11.34 -21.10
C GLY A 411 -2.65 11.20 -19.80
N VAL A 412 -3.27 10.81 -18.68
CA VAL A 412 -2.57 10.52 -17.41
C VAL A 412 -1.55 9.39 -17.59
N MET A 413 -1.90 8.35 -18.35
CA MET A 413 -1.00 7.22 -18.62
C MET A 413 0.20 7.63 -19.47
N ARG A 414 0.10 8.69 -20.29
CA ARG A 414 1.23 9.20 -21.09
C ARG A 414 2.36 9.70 -20.20
N LYS A 415 2.04 10.35 -19.07
CA LYS A 415 3.07 10.81 -18.12
C LYS A 415 3.74 9.61 -17.44
N VAL A 416 2.94 8.68 -16.93
CA VAL A 416 3.44 7.46 -16.28
C VAL A 416 4.33 6.67 -17.25
N GLU A 417 3.93 6.53 -18.51
CA GLU A 417 4.71 5.85 -19.55
C GLU A 417 6.04 6.54 -19.82
N LYS A 418 6.05 7.88 -19.91
CA LYS A 418 7.29 8.65 -20.06
C LYS A 418 8.24 8.41 -18.89
N ASP A 419 7.72 8.43 -17.66
CA ASP A 419 8.52 8.24 -16.44
C ASP A 419 9.02 6.79 -16.32
N ARG A 420 8.21 5.81 -16.75
CA ARG A 420 8.58 4.40 -16.86
C ARG A 420 9.71 4.18 -17.87
N VAL A 421 9.60 4.74 -19.07
CA VAL A 421 10.65 4.66 -20.10
C VAL A 421 11.95 5.30 -19.61
N ALA A 422 11.86 6.45 -18.93
CA ALA A 422 13.03 7.08 -18.32
C ALA A 422 13.68 6.21 -17.24
N ALA A 423 12.88 5.53 -16.41
CA ALA A 423 13.36 4.59 -15.41
C ALA A 423 14.01 3.36 -16.04
N ALA A 424 13.39 2.78 -17.07
CA ALA A 424 13.92 1.64 -17.82
C ALA A 424 15.27 1.96 -18.48
N ARG A 425 15.42 3.17 -19.05
CA ARG A 425 16.69 3.64 -19.60
C ARG A 425 17.80 3.66 -18.54
N LYS A 426 17.53 4.17 -17.34
CA LYS A 426 18.52 4.18 -16.25
C LYS A 426 18.93 2.77 -15.84
N VAL A 427 18.00 1.82 -15.84
CA VAL A 427 18.31 0.41 -15.55
C VAL A 427 19.20 -0.19 -16.62
N ALA A 428 18.92 0.08 -17.90
CA ALA A 428 19.77 -0.35 -19.01
C ALA A 428 21.19 0.26 -18.94
N GLU A 429 21.33 1.51 -18.48
CA GLU A 429 22.64 2.13 -18.22
C GLU A 429 23.41 1.39 -17.10
N VAL A 430 22.74 1.05 -15.99
CA VAL A 430 23.32 0.24 -14.91
C VAL A 430 23.77 -1.13 -15.41
N GLU A 431 22.93 -1.82 -16.20
CA GLU A 431 23.24 -3.13 -16.77
C GLU A 431 24.42 -3.08 -17.74
N THR A 432 24.51 -2.03 -18.55
CA THR A 432 25.61 -1.80 -19.49
C THR A 432 26.93 -1.59 -18.75
N GLU A 433 26.95 -0.75 -17.72
CA GLU A 433 28.15 -0.54 -16.91
C GLU A 433 28.55 -1.79 -16.12
N LEU A 434 27.58 -2.55 -15.63
CA LEU A 434 27.85 -3.82 -14.95
C LEU A 434 28.41 -4.88 -15.91
N ALA A 435 27.94 -4.91 -17.15
CA ALA A 435 28.49 -5.76 -18.20
C ALA A 435 29.92 -5.35 -18.57
N ARG A 436 30.20 -4.03 -18.68
CA ARG A 436 31.55 -3.49 -18.89
C ARG A 436 32.49 -3.94 -17.78
N LEU A 437 32.13 -3.74 -16.52
CA LEU A 437 32.93 -4.19 -15.38
C LEU A 437 33.15 -5.71 -15.38
N THR A 438 32.14 -6.50 -15.77
CA THR A 438 32.27 -7.97 -15.88
C THR A 438 33.27 -8.37 -16.96
N ALA A 439 33.27 -7.71 -18.10
CA ALA A 439 34.23 -7.95 -19.17
C ALA A 439 35.67 -7.57 -18.75
N GLU A 440 35.83 -6.44 -18.06
CA GLU A 440 37.13 -6.02 -17.52
C GLU A 440 37.65 -6.97 -16.43
N GLU A 441 36.76 -7.49 -15.60
CA GLU A 441 37.10 -8.48 -14.58
C GLU A 441 37.66 -9.77 -15.19
N GLY A 442 37.06 -10.25 -16.29
CA GLY A 442 37.58 -11.39 -17.05
C GLY A 442 39.02 -11.16 -17.53
N ASN A 443 39.29 -9.96 -18.05
CA ASN A 443 40.63 -9.55 -18.46
C ASN A 443 41.63 -9.52 -17.30
N TRP A 444 41.23 -9.07 -16.11
CA TRP A 444 42.10 -9.07 -14.93
C TRP A 444 42.38 -10.47 -14.41
N ALA A 445 41.37 -11.34 -14.41
CA ALA A 445 41.50 -12.73 -13.98
C ALA A 445 42.49 -13.51 -14.85
N GLU A 446 42.37 -13.40 -16.18
CA GLU A 446 43.28 -14.04 -17.13
C GLU A 446 44.72 -13.55 -16.94
N ARG A 447 44.92 -12.24 -16.76
CA ARG A 447 46.24 -11.65 -16.53
C ARG A 447 46.88 -12.11 -15.22
N SER A 448 46.09 -12.22 -14.16
CA SER A 448 46.55 -12.74 -12.87
C SER A 448 47.05 -14.19 -13.01
N ILE A 449 46.32 -15.02 -13.76
CA ILE A 449 46.72 -16.40 -14.07
C ILE A 449 48.04 -16.44 -14.85
N ILE A 450 48.19 -15.59 -15.88
CA ILE A 450 49.43 -15.51 -16.69
C ILE A 450 50.61 -15.11 -15.80
N ARG A 451 50.44 -14.11 -14.93
CA ARG A 451 51.51 -13.66 -14.03
C ARG A 451 51.89 -14.74 -13.01
N SER A 452 50.91 -15.41 -12.40
CA SER A 452 51.18 -16.54 -11.50
C SER A 452 51.95 -17.65 -12.22
N ARG A 453 51.56 -18.00 -13.46
CA ARG A 453 52.27 -19.01 -14.27
C ARG A 453 53.70 -18.57 -14.62
N PHE A 454 53.91 -17.29 -14.95
CA PHE A 454 55.23 -16.74 -15.24
C PHE A 454 56.13 -16.75 -14.01
N LEU A 455 55.64 -16.32 -12.84
CA LEU A 455 56.38 -16.35 -11.58
C LEU A 455 56.74 -17.77 -11.17
N ILE A 456 55.81 -18.73 -11.31
CA ILE A 456 56.10 -20.15 -11.05
C ILE A 456 57.21 -20.66 -11.98
N ARG A 457 57.19 -20.30 -13.26
CA ARG A 457 58.26 -20.67 -14.22
C ARG A 457 59.59 -20.01 -13.88
N LEU A 458 59.58 -18.74 -13.49
CA LEU A 458 60.78 -18.00 -13.11
C LEU A 458 61.39 -18.57 -11.82
N CYS A 459 60.57 -18.81 -10.79
CA CYS A 459 61.02 -19.49 -9.57
C CYS A 459 61.58 -20.88 -9.89
N ALA A 460 60.91 -21.66 -10.75
CA ALA A 460 61.43 -22.96 -11.17
C ALA A 460 62.77 -22.84 -11.92
N LEU A 461 62.95 -21.79 -12.73
CA LEU A 461 64.21 -21.52 -13.44
C LEU A 461 65.31 -21.13 -12.46
N VAL A 462 65.06 -20.19 -11.55
CA VAL A 462 65.99 -19.75 -10.50
C VAL A 462 66.43 -20.94 -9.66
N VAL A 463 65.48 -21.76 -9.22
CA VAL A 463 65.76 -23.00 -8.47
C VAL A 463 66.64 -23.94 -9.29
N ARG A 464 66.31 -24.20 -10.57
CA ARG A 464 67.14 -25.06 -11.44
C ARG A 464 68.56 -24.51 -11.60
N THR A 465 68.72 -23.21 -11.81
CA THR A 465 70.04 -22.58 -11.97
C THR A 465 70.83 -22.60 -10.67
N SER A 466 70.20 -22.32 -9.52
CA SER A 466 70.86 -22.39 -8.22
C SER A 466 71.32 -23.82 -7.92
N VAL A 467 70.46 -24.82 -8.15
CA VAL A 467 70.82 -26.23 -8.02
C VAL A 467 71.99 -26.59 -8.94
N ALA A 468 71.96 -26.19 -10.22
CA ALA A 468 73.06 -26.45 -11.16
C ALA A 468 74.38 -25.80 -10.73
N VAL A 469 74.35 -24.56 -10.24
CA VAL A 469 75.54 -23.86 -9.70
C VAL A 469 76.08 -24.58 -8.46
N THR A 470 75.22 -25.02 -7.54
CA THR A 470 75.65 -25.78 -6.36
C THR A 470 76.25 -27.14 -6.75
N TYR A 471 75.69 -27.84 -7.73
CA TYR A 471 76.26 -29.09 -8.24
C TYR A 471 77.61 -28.88 -8.92
N LYS A 472 77.76 -27.81 -9.72
CA LYS A 472 79.04 -27.45 -10.35
C LYS A 472 80.11 -27.11 -9.31
N TYR A 473 79.76 -26.28 -8.32
CA TYR A 473 80.67 -25.92 -7.22
C TYR A 473 81.09 -27.14 -6.40
N ARG A 474 80.18 -28.10 -6.18
CA ARG A 474 80.49 -29.36 -5.50
C ARG A 474 81.38 -30.28 -6.34
N ALA A 475 81.19 -30.34 -7.66
CA ALA A 475 82.06 -31.10 -8.56
C ALA A 475 83.50 -30.51 -8.58
N ASP A 476 83.64 -29.18 -8.60
CA ASP A 476 84.93 -28.51 -8.62
C ASP A 476 85.68 -28.65 -7.27
N VAL A 477 84.96 -28.61 -6.13
CA VAL A 477 85.55 -28.80 -4.79
C VAL A 477 85.98 -30.26 -4.53
N PHE A 478 85.31 -31.25 -5.11
CA PHE A 478 85.68 -32.66 -4.97
C PHE A 478 86.70 -33.16 -6.01
N SER A 479 87.12 -32.30 -6.95
CA SER A 479 88.12 -32.63 -7.99
C SER A 479 89.53 -32.08 -7.69
N ALA A 480 89.74 -31.40 -6.56
CA ALA A 480 91.05 -30.91 -6.15
C ALA A 480 91.90 -32.05 -5.54
N PRO A 481 93.13 -32.31 -6.02
CA PRO A 481 94.01 -33.31 -5.44
C PRO A 481 94.54 -32.84 -4.09
N ALA A 482 94.49 -33.72 -3.09
CA ALA A 482 95.06 -33.51 -1.77
C ALA A 482 96.59 -33.37 -1.86
N ALA A 483 97.11 -32.15 -1.72
CA ALA A 483 98.54 -31.91 -1.54
C ALA A 483 98.80 -30.78 -0.54
N LEU A 484 99.41 -31.20 0.58
CA LEU A 484 100.27 -30.46 1.50
C LEU A 484 99.65 -29.37 2.40
N GLY A 485 100.03 -29.47 3.68
CA GLY A 485 99.42 -28.77 4.79
C GLY A 485 99.88 -27.33 4.94
N ALA A 486 98.94 -26.50 5.39
CA ALA A 486 99.20 -25.27 6.09
C ALA A 486 97.96 -24.94 6.94
N GLU A 487 98.18 -24.71 8.23
CA GLU A 487 97.19 -24.17 9.15
C GLU A 487 96.77 -22.77 8.67
N ALA A 488 95.49 -22.59 8.36
CA ALA A 488 94.90 -21.29 8.09
C ALA A 488 93.50 -21.21 8.70
N HIS A 489 93.28 -20.11 9.41
CA HIS A 489 92.09 -19.79 10.18
C HIS A 489 90.77 -19.99 9.42
N CYS A 490 89.88 -20.75 10.06
CA CYS A 490 88.50 -20.94 9.66
C CYS A 490 87.69 -19.65 9.93
N ASN A 491 87.48 -18.83 8.91
CA ASN A 491 86.38 -17.87 8.89
C ASN A 491 85.11 -18.60 8.44
N THR A 492 84.30 -19.00 9.42
CA THR A 492 82.94 -19.51 9.23
C THR A 492 82.11 -18.53 8.39
N VAL A 493 81.77 -18.92 7.17
CA VAL A 493 80.74 -18.26 6.36
C VAL A 493 79.39 -18.46 7.08
N LYS A 494 78.80 -17.36 7.57
CA LYS A 494 77.51 -17.41 8.27
C LYS A 494 76.39 -17.90 7.33
N PRO A 495 75.52 -18.84 7.77
CA PRO A 495 74.42 -19.40 6.98
C PRO A 495 73.20 -18.45 6.90
N SER A 496 73.40 -17.16 6.60
CA SER A 496 72.30 -16.19 6.47
C SER A 496 71.65 -16.17 5.08
N HIS A 497 72.27 -16.78 4.06
CA HIS A 497 71.74 -16.78 2.68
C HIS A 497 70.94 -18.03 2.30
N LEU A 498 71.07 -19.14 3.04
CA LEU A 498 70.33 -20.39 2.79
C LEU A 498 68.91 -20.36 3.39
N PHE A 499 68.70 -19.65 4.50
CA PHE A 499 67.38 -19.51 5.12
C PHE A 499 66.38 -18.74 4.24
N SER A 500 66.83 -17.71 3.51
CA SER A 500 65.97 -16.91 2.62
C SER A 500 65.39 -17.72 1.44
N ILE A 501 66.07 -18.77 0.99
CA ILE A 501 65.58 -19.63 -0.10
C ILE A 501 64.53 -20.62 0.43
N VAL A 502 64.69 -21.11 1.67
CA VAL A 502 63.72 -22.03 2.31
C VAL A 502 62.40 -21.32 2.61
N ASP A 503 62.43 -20.06 3.02
CA ASP A 503 61.22 -19.24 3.21
C ASP A 503 60.44 -19.06 1.90
N LEU A 504 61.16 -18.83 0.79
CA LEU A 504 60.57 -18.73 -0.56
C LEU A 504 59.91 -20.04 -1.01
N PHE A 505 60.48 -21.19 -0.65
CA PHE A 505 59.90 -22.51 -0.93
C PHE A 505 58.66 -22.81 -0.09
N THR A 506 58.62 -22.32 1.15
CA THR A 506 57.49 -22.51 2.08
C THR A 506 56.27 -21.73 1.60
N GLU A 507 56.48 -20.53 1.06
CA GLU A 507 55.43 -19.70 0.45
C GLU A 507 54.89 -20.30 -0.86
N VAL A 508 55.76 -20.86 -1.71
CA VAL A 508 55.35 -21.56 -2.95
C VAL A 508 54.60 -22.88 -2.65
N ARG A 509 54.96 -23.59 -1.58
CA ARG A 509 54.28 -24.83 -1.17
C ARG A 509 52.88 -24.57 -0.61
N ALA A 510 52.71 -23.51 0.18
CA ALA A 510 51.40 -23.03 0.64
C ALA A 510 50.50 -22.61 -0.55
N HIS A 511 51.11 -22.07 -1.62
CA HIS A 511 50.43 -21.70 -2.85
C HIS A 511 49.90 -22.87 -3.68
N LYS A 512 50.48 -24.07 -3.53
CA LYS A 512 50.08 -25.30 -4.25
C LYS A 512 48.95 -26.05 -3.54
N GLN A 513 48.93 -26.04 -2.20
CA GLN A 513 47.90 -26.73 -1.39
C GLN A 513 46.52 -26.06 -1.43
N THR A 514 46.43 -24.77 -1.72
CA THR A 514 45.14 -24.04 -1.84
C THR A 514 44.51 -24.10 -3.23
N SER A 515 45.10 -24.85 -4.17
CA SER A 515 44.65 -24.99 -5.56
C SER A 515 44.01 -26.34 -5.90
N ALA A 516 43.69 -27.16 -4.89
CA ALA A 516 42.89 -28.36 -5.10
C ALA A 516 41.46 -27.94 -5.48
N PRO A 517 40.91 -28.40 -6.63
CA PRO A 517 39.52 -28.16 -6.98
C PRO A 517 38.61 -28.83 -5.94
N ALA A 518 37.58 -28.11 -5.49
CA ALA A 518 36.52 -28.69 -4.69
C ALA A 518 35.87 -29.86 -5.47
N PRO A 519 35.54 -30.99 -4.80
CA PRO A 519 34.84 -32.08 -5.46
C PRO A 519 33.49 -31.57 -5.98
N ALA A 520 33.13 -31.98 -7.19
CA ALA A 520 31.86 -31.67 -7.81
C ALA A 520 30.71 -32.16 -6.92
N PRO A 521 29.61 -31.40 -6.78
CA PRO A 521 28.44 -31.88 -6.08
C PRO A 521 27.81 -33.04 -6.87
N ASP A 522 27.58 -34.14 -6.17
CA ASP A 522 26.80 -35.29 -6.63
C ASP A 522 25.43 -34.84 -7.15
N VAL A 523 25.21 -35.06 -8.45
CA VAL A 523 23.88 -34.96 -9.08
C VAL A 523 23.27 -36.35 -9.02
N ALA A 524 22.48 -36.60 -7.98
CA ALA A 524 21.54 -37.71 -7.94
C ALA A 524 20.31 -37.34 -7.10
N ALA A 525 19.15 -37.70 -7.64
CA ALA A 525 17.80 -37.69 -7.04
C ALA A 525 17.03 -36.35 -7.02
N ALA A 526 16.46 -36.00 -8.18
CA ALA A 526 15.11 -35.45 -8.24
C ALA A 526 14.33 -36.19 -9.33
N LYS A 527 13.56 -37.20 -8.91
CA LYS A 527 12.61 -37.95 -9.73
C LYS A 527 11.31 -38.03 -8.92
N PHE A 528 10.21 -37.63 -9.55
CA PHE A 528 8.80 -37.68 -9.09
C PHE A 528 8.44 -36.69 -7.96
N ALA A 529 7.33 -35.93 -8.00
CA ALA A 529 6.06 -36.16 -8.67
C ALA A 529 5.42 -34.86 -9.18
N GLU A 530 5.03 -34.87 -10.44
CA GLU A 530 4.04 -34.01 -11.05
C GLU A 530 2.82 -34.90 -11.33
N GLU A 531 1.82 -34.90 -10.45
CA GLU A 531 0.48 -35.39 -10.77
C GLU A 531 -0.50 -35.03 -9.64
N ARG A 532 -1.44 -34.12 -9.92
CA ARG A 532 -2.86 -34.16 -9.51
C ARG A 532 -3.58 -32.88 -9.93
N LEU A 533 -3.88 -32.78 -11.22
CA LEU A 533 -5.04 -32.06 -11.72
C LEU A 533 -6.10 -33.12 -12.03
N ALA A 534 -6.89 -33.48 -11.02
CA ALA A 534 -8.08 -34.29 -11.19
C ALA A 534 -9.27 -33.36 -11.33
N VAL A 535 -9.59 -33.04 -12.59
CA VAL A 535 -10.92 -32.66 -13.01
C VAL A 535 -11.84 -33.85 -12.74
N THR A 536 -12.96 -33.62 -12.04
CA THR A 536 -14.14 -34.47 -12.21
C THR A 536 -15.39 -33.61 -12.41
N PRO A 537 -16.31 -34.05 -13.29
CA PRO A 537 -17.41 -33.25 -13.78
C PRO A 537 -18.70 -33.55 -13.01
N GLN A 538 -19.56 -32.55 -12.82
CA GLN A 538 -20.97 -32.81 -12.58
C GLN A 538 -21.86 -31.92 -13.46
N ARG A 539 -22.36 -32.59 -14.50
CA ARG A 539 -23.75 -32.65 -14.96
C ARG A 539 -24.51 -31.32 -15.04
N SER A 540 -24.39 -30.72 -16.22
CA SER A 540 -25.47 -29.98 -16.87
C SER A 540 -26.30 -30.97 -17.70
N ILE A 541 -27.60 -31.07 -17.41
CA ILE A 541 -28.64 -31.63 -18.28
C ILE A 541 -29.86 -30.74 -18.12
N CYS A 542 -30.17 -29.96 -19.16
CA CYS A 542 -31.47 -29.86 -19.83
C CYS A 542 -31.48 -28.65 -20.78
N THR A 543 -31.49 -28.97 -22.07
CA THR A 543 -31.90 -28.16 -23.25
C THR A 543 -33.44 -28.13 -23.37
N PRO A 544 -34.07 -27.58 -24.44
CA PRO A 544 -33.89 -26.28 -25.12
C PRO A 544 -35.21 -25.54 -25.48
N GLU A 545 -35.06 -24.29 -25.98
CA GLU A 545 -35.79 -23.66 -27.11
C GLU A 545 -37.30 -23.26 -26.98
N PRO A 546 -37.89 -22.47 -27.92
CA PRO A 546 -37.48 -21.14 -28.45
C PRO A 546 -38.68 -20.15 -28.60
N LEU A 547 -38.43 -18.90 -29.03
CA LEU A 547 -39.11 -18.20 -30.17
C LEU A 547 -39.21 -16.66 -30.05
N ARG A 548 -38.78 -16.02 -31.14
CA ARG A 548 -39.32 -14.78 -31.78
C ARG A 548 -39.12 -13.46 -31.01
N ALA A 549 -38.91 -12.30 -31.63
CA ALA A 549 -39.01 -11.90 -33.03
C ALA A 549 -38.07 -10.71 -33.30
N ALA A 550 -37.73 -10.55 -34.57
CA ALA A 550 -37.03 -9.40 -35.11
C ALA A 550 -37.93 -8.15 -35.16
N THR A 551 -37.33 -6.98 -34.97
CA THR A 551 -37.83 -5.74 -35.58
C THR A 551 -36.68 -4.84 -36.01
N ARG A 552 -36.57 -4.67 -37.33
CA ARG A 552 -35.82 -3.62 -38.01
C ARG A 552 -36.56 -2.29 -37.82
N VAL A 553 -35.85 -1.23 -37.47
CA VAL A 553 -36.19 0.18 -37.79
C VAL A 553 -34.84 0.90 -37.99
N SER A 554 -34.40 1.06 -39.23
CA SER A 554 -34.57 2.26 -40.07
C SER A 554 -33.77 3.47 -39.59
N SER A 555 -32.69 3.70 -40.33
CA SER A 555 -31.81 4.86 -40.41
C SER A 555 -32.53 6.21 -40.55
N GLY A 556 -31.97 7.23 -39.91
CA GLY A 556 -32.29 8.64 -40.13
C GLY A 556 -31.30 9.55 -39.42
N PHE A 557 -30.06 9.61 -39.90
CA PHE A 557 -29.04 10.57 -39.44
C PHE A 557 -29.17 11.87 -40.25
N THR A 558 -29.60 12.95 -39.61
CA THR A 558 -29.41 14.32 -40.10
C THR A 558 -28.47 15.05 -39.15
N LEU A 559 -27.26 15.36 -39.65
CA LEU A 559 -26.31 16.24 -39.00
C LEU A 559 -26.83 17.69 -39.07
N SER A 560 -27.09 18.29 -37.91
CA SER A 560 -27.17 19.75 -37.78
C SER A 560 -26.12 20.20 -36.78
N THR A 561 -25.13 20.89 -37.30
CA THR A 561 -24.08 21.59 -36.55
C THR A 561 -24.66 22.87 -35.96
N HIS A 562 -24.71 22.96 -34.63
CA HIS A 562 -24.86 24.25 -33.95
C HIS A 562 -23.69 24.49 -33.00
N ASN A 563 -22.92 25.52 -33.34
CA ASN A 563 -21.99 26.23 -32.48
C ASN A 563 -22.67 26.60 -31.17
N SER A 564 -22.04 26.28 -30.04
CA SER A 564 -22.30 26.96 -28.78
C SER A 564 -20.98 27.33 -28.11
N GLN A 565 -20.97 28.58 -27.66
CA GLN A 565 -19.83 29.37 -27.25
C GLN A 565 -19.29 28.91 -25.90
N TYR A 566 -17.97 28.98 -25.77
CA TYR A 566 -17.20 28.76 -24.56
C TYR A 566 -17.67 29.68 -23.42
N PHE A 567 -18.20 29.08 -22.35
CA PHE A 567 -18.13 29.67 -21.02
C PHE A 567 -17.01 29.00 -20.24
N ALA A 568 -16.03 29.80 -19.83
CA ALA A 568 -14.89 29.37 -19.03
C ALA A 568 -15.37 28.95 -17.63
N SER A 569 -15.32 27.66 -17.33
CA SER A 569 -15.38 27.16 -15.96
C SER A 569 -13.99 27.25 -15.35
N GLU A 570 -13.85 28.08 -14.32
CA GLU A 570 -12.68 28.12 -13.44
C GLU A 570 -12.39 26.72 -12.90
N GLN A 571 -11.27 26.15 -13.32
CA GLN A 571 -10.70 24.96 -12.69
C GLN A 571 -10.11 25.38 -11.35
N LEU A 572 -10.83 25.13 -10.25
CA LEU A 572 -10.24 25.01 -8.92
C LEU A 572 -9.39 23.73 -8.87
N GLY A 573 -8.16 23.86 -9.38
CA GLY A 573 -7.10 22.88 -9.18
C GLY A 573 -6.67 22.88 -7.71
N MET A 574 -7.23 21.97 -6.92
CA MET A 574 -6.69 21.64 -5.60
C MET A 574 -5.38 20.85 -5.76
N LEU A 575 -4.29 21.58 -6.00
CA LEU A 575 -2.94 21.09 -5.78
C LEU A 575 -2.63 21.20 -4.29
N LEU A 576 -2.44 20.06 -3.63
CA LEU A 576 -1.79 19.93 -2.33
C LEU A 576 -0.33 20.40 -2.44
N LEU A 577 -0.10 21.71 -2.43
CA LEU A 577 1.20 22.31 -2.19
C LEU A 577 1.40 22.48 -0.69
N LYS A 578 2.36 21.73 -0.13
CA LYS A 578 2.90 21.98 1.21
C LYS A 578 3.41 23.44 1.28
N PRO A 579 2.96 24.28 2.24
CA PRO A 579 3.52 25.62 2.36
C PRO A 579 4.89 25.56 3.03
N ALA A 580 5.90 26.05 2.31
CA ALA A 580 7.20 26.40 2.88
C ALA A 580 7.02 27.59 3.83
N ARG A 581 7.24 27.38 5.13
CA ARG A 581 7.24 28.43 6.15
C ARG A 581 8.42 29.39 5.90
N ARG A 582 8.13 30.63 5.48
CA ARG A 582 9.04 31.77 5.65
C ARG A 582 8.70 32.47 6.97
N HIS A 583 9.64 32.47 7.90
CA HIS A 583 9.62 33.37 9.05
C HIS A 583 9.80 34.81 8.57
N GLN A 584 8.83 35.67 8.86
CA GLN A 584 9.07 37.10 9.05
C GLN A 584 8.51 37.50 10.39
N GLY A 585 9.41 37.79 11.33
CA GLY A 585 9.07 38.49 12.55
C GLY A 585 8.76 39.95 12.23
N ARG A 586 7.67 40.48 12.79
CA ARG A 586 7.51 41.91 13.00
C ARG A 586 6.81 42.15 14.32
N SER A 587 7.61 42.66 15.25
CA SER A 587 7.23 43.38 16.45
C SER A 587 6.34 44.57 16.09
N MET A 588 5.20 44.70 16.76
CA MET A 588 4.62 46.00 17.08
C MET A 588 4.17 45.99 18.54
N MET A 589 4.88 46.77 19.35
CA MET A 589 4.32 47.37 20.54
C MET A 589 3.25 48.37 20.13
N HIS A 590 2.20 48.49 20.93
CA HIS A 590 1.66 49.78 21.36
C HIS A 590 0.75 49.61 22.60
N PRO A 591 0.46 50.72 23.32
CA PRO A 591 0.30 50.76 24.77
C PRO A 591 -1.03 50.24 25.32
#